data_AF-A0A5N6AR26-F1
#
_entry.id   AF-A0A5N6AR26-F1
#
_cell.length_a   1.000
_cell.length_b   1.000
_cell.length_c   1.000
_cell.angle_alpha   90.00
_cell.angle_beta   90.00
_cell.angle_gamma   90.00
#
_symmetry.space_group_name_H-M   'P 1'
#
loop_
_entity.id
_entity.type
_entity.pdbx_description
1 polymer ?
#
loop_
_entity_poly.entity_id
_entity_poly.type
_entity_poly.pdbx_seq_one_letter_code
_entity_poly.pdbx_strand_id
1 'polypeptide(L)'
;MTAPPEPSAPGAPPHAPAPLPAPAPAPARASLEHGPRYLVAGVLLLVFGGGVIAWVLTGINDSPASSVDDLLRALVDPLHAVDLMALTPYEWMFAVALVTVAVLALCQRRVARGGALVLAFLLLALCLRQAVGALDEDYRAGFDAPTYGPWTLTTYGVGLLLAATVLILLLPAREPAPTRHTAPSREPAGQLPPGEHPGGPRPLGTLGVLGGSLLIALALADIAWTLDNQRLAAEYDLKSWGEYFRDLVDPSLFHSPTSLTSGVYFHEAALAVSMLVVGVLACLGRPVARGAGLTLLAMAAYLEYRTVVLTFRVGDWSAYVDSTRGTLMLLTMLLSVPALLIAIFGLGFAGSARAPRRQPPPAWPHPGPPPFPH
;
A
#
# COMPACT_ATOMS: atom_id res chain seq x y z
N MET A 1 16.01 85.57 -27.57
CA MET A 1 16.65 84.49 -26.81
C MET A 1 15.66 83.35 -26.71
N THR A 2 15.76 82.38 -27.61
CA THR A 2 14.92 81.18 -27.69
C THR A 2 15.48 80.12 -26.73
N ALA A 3 14.62 79.56 -25.88
CA ALA A 3 15.00 78.55 -24.91
C ALA A 3 15.48 77.26 -25.62
N PRO A 4 16.53 76.59 -25.11
CA PRO A 4 17.00 75.33 -25.66
C PRO A 4 15.96 74.22 -25.46
N PRO A 5 15.83 73.27 -26.41
CA PRO A 5 14.88 72.17 -26.33
C PRO A 5 15.21 71.23 -25.16
N GLU A 6 14.18 70.80 -24.44
CA GLU A 6 14.30 69.82 -23.35
C GLU A 6 14.88 68.50 -23.86
N PRO A 7 15.81 67.87 -23.11
CA PRO A 7 16.34 66.56 -23.43
C PRO A 7 15.24 65.51 -23.33
N SER A 8 14.99 64.82 -24.44
CA SER A 8 14.06 63.70 -24.56
C SER A 8 14.36 62.64 -23.52
N ALA A 9 13.36 62.28 -22.71
CA ALA A 9 13.47 61.31 -21.65
C ALA A 9 14.02 59.96 -22.19
N PRO A 10 14.96 59.32 -21.47
CA PRO A 10 15.52 58.04 -21.88
C PRO A 10 14.40 57.00 -22.03
N GLY A 11 14.30 56.43 -23.23
CA GLY A 11 13.29 55.45 -23.58
C GLY A 11 13.25 54.28 -22.59
N ALA A 12 12.03 53.90 -22.19
CA ALA A 12 11.81 52.80 -21.27
C ALA A 12 12.55 51.54 -21.76
N PRO A 13 13.27 50.82 -20.86
CA PRO A 13 14.00 49.63 -21.25
C PRO A 13 13.05 48.61 -21.89
N PRO A 14 13.47 47.95 -23.00
CA PRO A 14 12.65 46.95 -23.67
C PRO A 14 12.23 45.89 -22.66
N HIS A 15 10.92 45.67 -22.55
CA HIS A 15 10.33 44.69 -21.64
C HIS A 15 11.06 43.36 -21.77
N ALA A 16 11.77 42.97 -20.70
CA ALA A 16 12.38 41.65 -20.64
C ALA A 16 11.27 40.61 -20.89
N PRO A 17 11.50 39.65 -21.81
CA PRO A 17 10.51 38.62 -22.09
C PRO A 17 10.15 37.93 -20.78
N ALA A 18 8.86 37.87 -20.48
CA ALA A 18 8.37 37.27 -19.25
C ALA A 18 8.96 35.86 -19.12
N PRO A 19 9.51 35.49 -17.94
CA PRO A 19 10.09 34.17 -17.74
C PRO A 19 9.05 33.12 -18.13
N LEU A 20 9.46 32.20 -19.01
CA LEU A 20 8.58 31.12 -19.46
C LEU A 20 8.02 30.39 -18.23
N PRO A 21 6.70 30.15 -18.18
CA PRO A 21 6.10 29.45 -17.05
C PRO A 21 6.73 28.07 -16.92
N ALA A 22 7.18 27.74 -15.71
CA ALA A 22 7.73 26.43 -15.42
C ALA A 22 6.72 25.33 -15.80
N PRO A 23 7.16 24.22 -16.41
CA PRO A 23 6.27 23.13 -16.80
C PRO A 23 5.49 22.64 -15.57
N ALA A 24 4.17 22.52 -15.74
CA ALA A 24 3.30 22.10 -14.66
C ALA A 24 3.73 20.71 -14.14
N PRO A 25 3.87 20.52 -12.82
CA PRO A 25 4.29 19.25 -12.26
C PRO A 25 3.31 18.14 -12.63
N ALA A 26 3.84 17.01 -13.09
CA ALA A 26 3.03 15.86 -13.49
C ALA A 26 2.14 15.41 -12.31
N PRO A 27 0.81 15.26 -12.50
CA PRO A 27 -0.15 15.08 -11.39
C PRO A 27 0.04 13.80 -10.57
N ALA A 28 0.85 12.85 -11.06
CA ALA A 28 1.10 11.57 -10.40
C ALA A 28 2.39 11.51 -9.57
N ARG A 29 3.23 12.56 -9.58
CA ARG A 29 4.51 12.61 -8.86
C ARG A 29 4.40 13.38 -7.54
N ALA A 30 5.14 12.94 -6.53
CA ALA A 30 5.27 13.64 -5.25
C ALA A 30 5.76 15.09 -5.47
N SER A 31 5.46 15.98 -4.53
CA SER A 31 6.03 17.33 -4.55
C SER A 31 7.55 17.25 -4.45
N LEU A 32 8.25 18.18 -5.13
CA LEU A 32 9.72 18.23 -5.11
C LEU A 32 10.28 18.33 -3.69
N GLU A 33 9.55 19.00 -2.79
CA GLU A 33 9.90 19.13 -1.36
C GLU A 33 9.97 17.78 -0.63
N HIS A 34 9.12 16.81 -1.00
CA HIS A 34 9.09 15.50 -0.36
C HIS A 34 9.88 14.43 -1.12
N GLY A 35 10.39 14.76 -2.31
CA GLY A 35 11.15 13.85 -3.17
C GLY A 35 12.25 13.07 -2.43
N PRO A 36 13.13 13.73 -1.64
CA PRO A 36 14.19 13.03 -0.91
C PRO A 36 13.67 11.97 0.08
N ARG A 37 12.54 12.23 0.75
CA ARG A 37 11.96 11.28 1.71
C ARG A 37 11.43 10.02 1.03
N TYR A 38 10.82 10.17 -0.16
CA TYR A 38 10.39 9.03 -0.98
C TYR A 38 11.58 8.22 -1.50
N LEU A 39 12.66 8.88 -1.91
CA LEU A 39 13.87 8.20 -2.37
C LEU A 39 14.51 7.39 -1.24
N VAL A 40 14.71 7.99 -0.07
CA VAL A 40 15.30 7.28 1.09
C VAL A 40 14.42 6.09 1.50
N ALA A 41 13.10 6.30 1.64
CA ALA A 41 12.18 5.22 1.96
C ALA A 41 12.19 4.11 0.89
N GLY A 42 12.22 4.49 -0.39
CA GLY A 42 12.31 3.54 -1.51
C GLY A 42 13.60 2.73 -1.49
N VAL A 43 14.76 3.35 -1.28
CA VAL A 43 16.04 2.64 -1.16
C VAL A 43 16.01 1.67 0.01
N LEU A 44 15.57 2.12 1.19
CA LEU A 44 15.48 1.28 2.37
C LEU A 44 14.61 0.04 2.12
N LEU A 45 13.37 0.25 1.64
CA LEU A 45 12.44 -0.84 1.32
C LEU A 45 13.00 -1.79 0.25
N LEU A 46 13.70 -1.27 -0.76
CA LEU A 46 14.32 -2.07 -1.81
C LEU A 46 15.45 -2.93 -1.27
N VAL A 47 16.33 -2.37 -0.44
CA VAL A 47 17.45 -3.09 0.17
C VAL A 47 16.94 -4.21 1.06
N PHE A 48 15.92 -3.94 1.88
CA PHE A 48 15.36 -4.95 2.76
C PHE A 48 14.57 -6.03 2.00
N GLY A 49 13.65 -5.65 1.11
CA GLY A 49 12.90 -6.61 0.29
C GLY A 49 13.82 -7.44 -0.62
N GLY A 50 14.83 -6.80 -1.22
CA GLY A 50 15.86 -7.47 -2.01
C GLY A 50 16.74 -8.39 -1.17
N GLY A 51 17.08 -8.00 0.07
CA GLY A 51 17.81 -8.84 1.02
C GLY A 51 17.04 -10.10 1.40
N VAL A 52 15.73 -9.98 1.67
CA VAL A 52 14.84 -11.13 1.94
C VAL A 52 14.78 -12.06 0.72
N ILE A 53 14.66 -11.52 -0.50
CA ILE A 53 14.67 -12.35 -1.73
C ILE A 53 16.03 -13.03 -1.92
N ALA A 54 17.13 -12.30 -1.74
CA ALA A 54 18.48 -12.86 -1.86
C ALA A 54 18.71 -13.99 -0.86
N TRP A 55 18.27 -13.80 0.39
CA TRP A 55 18.31 -14.83 1.43
C TRP A 55 17.60 -16.12 1.00
N VAL A 56 16.41 -15.99 0.41
CA VAL A 56 15.63 -17.13 -0.11
C VAL A 56 16.39 -17.85 -1.21
N LEU A 57 16.96 -17.10 -2.16
CA LEU A 57 17.74 -17.67 -3.25
C LEU A 57 19.02 -18.36 -2.76
N THR A 58 19.67 -17.83 -1.74
CA THR A 58 20.81 -18.49 -1.08
C THR A 58 20.37 -19.80 -0.43
N GLY A 59 19.26 -19.81 0.30
CA GLY A 59 18.71 -21.03 0.91
C GLY A 59 18.36 -22.11 -0.11
N ILE A 60 17.88 -21.73 -1.30
CA ILE A 60 17.67 -22.66 -2.42
C ILE A 60 19.00 -23.23 -2.93
N ASN A 61 19.99 -22.37 -3.16
CA ASN A 61 21.29 -22.81 -3.67
C ASN A 61 22.05 -23.73 -2.69
N ASP A 62 21.83 -23.55 -1.39
CA ASP A 62 22.44 -24.39 -0.35
C ASP A 62 21.70 -25.72 -0.16
N SER A 63 20.46 -25.83 -0.66
CA SER A 63 19.67 -27.07 -0.63
C SER A 63 19.93 -27.91 -1.87
N PRO A 64 20.60 -29.08 -1.76
CA PRO A 64 20.88 -29.93 -2.92
C PRO A 64 19.61 -30.51 -3.57
N ALA A 65 18.47 -30.40 -2.91
CA ALA A 65 17.18 -30.92 -3.35
C ALA A 65 16.26 -29.86 -3.95
N SER A 66 16.68 -28.59 -4.05
CA SER A 66 15.81 -27.49 -4.49
C SER A 66 16.46 -26.65 -5.58
N SER A 67 15.69 -26.29 -6.61
CA SER A 67 16.11 -25.40 -7.68
C SER A 67 15.26 -24.12 -7.71
N VAL A 68 15.74 -23.09 -8.42
CA VAL A 68 14.96 -21.87 -8.68
C VAL A 68 13.68 -22.20 -9.47
N ASP A 69 13.70 -23.23 -10.31
CA ASP A 69 12.51 -23.69 -11.03
C ASP A 69 11.46 -24.24 -10.06
N ASP A 70 11.87 -24.99 -9.03
CA ASP A 70 10.97 -25.51 -8.00
C ASP A 70 10.34 -24.38 -7.19
N LEU A 71 11.11 -23.33 -6.87
CA LEU A 71 10.55 -22.11 -6.28
C LEU A 71 9.49 -21.49 -7.19
N LEU A 72 9.80 -21.25 -8.46
CA LEU A 72 8.87 -20.65 -9.41
C LEU A 72 7.59 -21.49 -9.56
N ARG A 73 7.72 -22.81 -9.57
CA ARG A 73 6.58 -23.73 -9.55
C ARG A 73 5.78 -23.60 -8.27
N ALA A 74 6.41 -23.57 -7.11
CA ALA A 74 5.73 -23.45 -5.81
C ALA A 74 5.04 -22.10 -5.57
N LEU A 75 5.46 -21.06 -6.29
CA LEU A 75 4.76 -19.77 -6.28
C LEU A 75 3.40 -19.82 -6.97
N VAL A 76 3.25 -20.71 -7.96
CA VAL A 76 2.06 -20.84 -8.80
C VAL A 76 1.22 -22.05 -8.39
N ASP A 77 1.88 -23.19 -8.17
CA ASP A 77 1.29 -24.45 -7.77
C ASP A 77 1.48 -24.67 -6.26
N PRO A 78 0.43 -24.47 -5.45
CA PRO A 78 0.51 -24.64 -4.00
C PRO A 78 0.71 -26.11 -3.58
N LEU A 79 0.55 -27.09 -4.50
CA LEU A 79 0.85 -28.49 -4.23
C LEU A 79 2.35 -28.81 -4.37
N HIS A 80 3.12 -27.92 -5.00
CA HIS A 80 4.55 -28.11 -5.13
C HIS A 80 5.24 -27.60 -3.86
N ALA A 81 5.37 -28.48 -2.86
CA ALA A 81 6.10 -28.17 -1.64
C ALA A 81 7.60 -28.08 -1.95
N VAL A 82 8.19 -26.91 -1.68
CA VAL A 82 9.66 -26.79 -1.59
C VAL A 82 9.99 -26.86 -0.12
N ASP A 83 10.99 -27.66 0.24
CA ASP A 83 11.54 -27.75 1.60
C ASP A 83 12.38 -26.50 1.92
N LEU A 84 11.77 -25.34 1.71
CA LEU A 84 12.31 -24.07 2.14
C LEU A 84 11.76 -23.81 3.53
N MET A 85 12.51 -24.24 4.54
CA MET A 85 12.32 -23.80 5.93
C MET A 85 12.23 -22.27 6.08
N ALA A 86 12.56 -21.51 5.03
CA ALA A 86 12.74 -20.07 5.07
C ALA A 86 11.55 -19.22 4.56
N LEU A 87 10.56 -19.74 3.81
CA LEU A 87 9.57 -18.83 3.20
C LEU A 87 8.20 -19.47 2.87
N THR A 88 7.16 -19.03 3.59
CA THR A 88 5.76 -19.25 3.21
C THR A 88 5.34 -18.31 2.07
N PRO A 89 4.19 -18.59 1.44
CA PRO A 89 3.48 -17.61 0.61
C PRO A 89 3.42 -16.18 1.18
N TYR A 90 3.31 -16.03 2.50
CA TYR A 90 3.12 -14.73 3.14
C TYR A 90 4.38 -13.86 3.07
N GLU A 91 5.55 -14.42 3.41
CA GLU A 91 6.81 -13.67 3.36
C GLU A 91 7.22 -13.37 1.91
N TRP A 92 6.97 -14.29 0.97
CA TRP A 92 7.22 -14.04 -0.45
C TRP A 92 6.42 -12.84 -0.96
N MET A 93 5.11 -12.89 -0.73
CA MET A 93 4.19 -11.82 -1.08
C MET A 93 4.62 -10.50 -0.43
N PHE A 94 5.01 -10.53 0.84
CA PHE A 94 5.48 -9.35 1.56
C PHE A 94 6.76 -8.78 0.94
N ALA A 95 7.74 -9.61 0.61
CA ALA A 95 8.99 -9.20 -0.04
C ALA A 95 8.74 -8.58 -1.43
N VAL A 96 7.87 -9.21 -2.25
CA VAL A 96 7.48 -8.67 -3.56
C VAL A 96 6.74 -7.34 -3.40
N ALA A 97 5.87 -7.20 -2.41
CA ALA A 97 5.19 -5.94 -2.11
C ALA A 97 6.18 -4.85 -1.71
N LEU A 98 7.18 -5.16 -0.87
CA LEU A 98 8.26 -4.25 -0.49
C LEU A 98 9.02 -3.74 -1.73
N VAL A 99 9.50 -4.64 -2.59
CA VAL A 99 10.23 -4.28 -3.81
C VAL A 99 9.36 -3.45 -4.76
N THR A 100 8.10 -3.84 -4.96
CA THR A 100 7.19 -3.13 -5.86
C THR A 100 6.93 -1.70 -5.37
N VAL A 101 6.60 -1.55 -4.08
CA VAL A 101 6.35 -0.25 -3.47
C VAL A 101 7.62 0.59 -3.43
N ALA A 102 8.79 -0.04 -3.21
CA ALA A 102 10.08 0.62 -3.26
C ALA A 102 10.36 1.23 -4.64
N VAL A 103 10.16 0.46 -5.72
CA VAL A 103 10.33 0.95 -7.10
C VAL A 103 9.36 2.11 -7.38
N LEU A 104 8.11 2.01 -6.94
CA LEU A 104 7.15 3.10 -7.05
C LEU A 104 7.58 4.36 -6.27
N ALA A 105 8.17 4.19 -5.08
CA ALA A 105 8.69 5.27 -4.25
C ALA A 105 9.93 5.92 -4.88
N LEU A 106 10.84 5.14 -5.47
CA LEU A 106 11.99 5.63 -6.24
C LEU A 106 11.56 6.40 -7.48
N CYS A 107 10.47 5.96 -8.12
CA CYS A 107 9.80 6.69 -9.19
C CYS A 107 8.97 7.89 -8.69
N GLN A 108 9.03 8.21 -7.40
CA GLN A 108 8.32 9.29 -6.72
C GLN A 108 6.82 9.30 -6.99
N ARG A 109 6.20 8.11 -7.12
CA ARG A 109 4.75 7.98 -7.31
C ARG A 109 4.03 8.24 -5.99
N ARG A 110 3.03 9.13 -5.99
CA ARG A 110 2.24 9.46 -4.79
C ARG A 110 1.58 8.25 -4.12
N VAL A 111 1.18 7.27 -4.95
CA VAL A 111 0.56 6.02 -4.50
C VAL A 111 1.52 5.19 -3.63
N ALA A 112 2.84 5.31 -3.84
CA ALA A 112 3.84 4.55 -3.09
C ALA A 112 3.82 4.86 -1.60
N ARG A 113 3.45 6.08 -1.18
CA ARG A 113 3.43 6.46 0.24
C ARG A 113 2.47 5.62 1.06
N GLY A 114 1.26 5.38 0.53
CA GLY A 114 0.28 4.54 1.22
C GLY A 114 0.77 3.11 1.38
N GLY A 115 1.28 2.53 0.30
CA GLY A 115 1.89 1.20 0.31
C GLY A 115 3.06 1.10 1.27
N ALA A 116 3.96 2.09 1.26
CA ALA A 116 5.14 2.10 2.10
C ALA A 116 4.79 2.19 3.59
N LEU A 117 3.80 3.02 3.95
CA LEU A 117 3.33 3.13 5.33
C LEU A 117 2.70 1.82 5.81
N VAL A 118 1.82 1.18 5.03
CA VAL A 118 1.19 -0.08 5.46
C VAL A 118 2.22 -1.19 5.60
N LEU A 119 3.16 -1.32 4.65
CA LEU A 119 4.24 -2.31 4.73
C LEU A 119 5.17 -2.03 5.92
N ALA A 120 5.48 -0.76 6.22
CA ALA A 120 6.28 -0.42 7.38
C ALA A 120 5.55 -0.74 8.70
N PHE A 121 4.24 -0.52 8.79
CA PHE A 121 3.46 -0.92 9.98
C PHE A 121 3.40 -2.45 10.14
N LEU A 122 3.20 -3.20 9.05
CA LEU A 122 3.22 -4.66 9.08
C LEU A 122 4.60 -5.20 9.49
N LEU A 123 5.68 -4.64 8.94
CA LEU A 123 7.05 -5.00 9.33
C LEU A 123 7.33 -4.66 10.79
N LEU A 124 6.89 -3.48 11.26
CA LEU A 124 7.03 -3.10 12.67
C LEU A 124 6.28 -4.08 13.58
N ALA A 125 5.05 -4.43 13.26
CA ALA A 125 4.25 -5.38 14.02
C ALA A 125 4.91 -6.76 14.08
N LEU A 126 5.43 -7.24 12.94
CA LEU A 126 6.20 -8.47 12.85
C LEU A 126 7.43 -8.43 13.76
N CYS A 127 8.26 -7.38 13.65
CA CYS A 127 9.47 -7.23 14.48
C CYS A 127 9.16 -7.12 15.98
N LEU A 128 8.09 -6.41 16.36
CA LEU A 128 7.67 -6.31 17.76
C LEU A 128 7.21 -7.66 18.30
N ARG A 129 6.46 -8.42 17.50
CA ARG A 129 6.06 -9.80 17.84
C ARG A 129 7.27 -10.72 18.03
N GLN A 130 8.26 -10.60 17.17
CA GLN A 130 9.52 -11.34 17.29
C GLN A 130 10.30 -10.95 18.55
N ALA A 131 10.28 -9.67 18.92
CA ALA A 131 10.88 -9.19 20.17
C ALA A 131 10.17 -9.73 21.41
N VAL A 132 8.84 -9.91 21.37
CA VAL A 132 8.09 -10.59 22.45
C VAL A 132 8.53 -12.04 22.57
N GLY A 133 8.60 -12.78 21.45
CA GLY A 133 9.07 -14.16 21.45
C GLY A 133 10.49 -14.30 22.01
N ALA A 134 11.39 -13.35 21.72
CA ALA A 134 12.76 -13.35 22.23
C ALA A 134 12.88 -13.18 23.77
N LEU A 135 11.78 -12.87 24.47
CA LEU A 135 11.73 -12.88 25.94
C LEU A 135 11.64 -14.31 26.51
N ASP A 136 11.20 -15.27 25.70
CA ASP A 136 11.17 -16.69 26.05
C ASP A 136 12.55 -17.32 25.83
N GLU A 137 13.00 -18.14 26.79
CA GLU A 137 14.35 -18.71 26.79
C GLU A 137 14.53 -19.76 25.68
N ASP A 138 13.54 -20.64 25.49
CA ASP A 138 13.58 -21.70 24.49
C ASP A 138 13.52 -21.12 23.07
N TYR A 139 12.67 -20.11 22.87
CA TYR A 139 12.64 -19.38 21.61
C TYR A 139 13.96 -18.66 21.34
N ARG A 140 14.54 -18.00 22.35
CA ARG A 140 15.80 -17.28 22.19
C ARG A 140 16.96 -18.22 21.85
N ALA A 141 16.98 -19.44 22.39
CA ALA A 141 18.00 -20.44 22.07
C ALA A 141 18.07 -20.78 20.57
N GLY A 142 16.97 -20.61 19.82
CA GLY A 142 17.00 -20.79 18.36
C GLY A 142 17.82 -19.72 17.62
N PHE A 143 18.13 -18.57 18.23
CA PHE A 143 19.08 -17.59 17.67
C PHE A 143 20.55 -18.00 17.84
N ASP A 144 20.84 -19.02 18.64
CA ASP A 144 22.20 -19.56 18.80
C ASP A 144 22.56 -20.56 17.67
N ALA A 145 21.62 -20.86 16.77
CA ALA A 145 21.87 -21.71 15.61
C ALA A 145 22.96 -21.07 14.71
N PRO A 146 24.12 -21.74 14.47
CA PRO A 146 25.31 -21.11 13.92
C PRO A 146 25.14 -20.56 12.50
N THR A 147 24.26 -21.17 11.71
CA THR A 147 24.04 -20.80 10.30
C THR A 147 22.97 -19.72 10.15
N TYR A 148 21.89 -19.77 10.92
CA TYR A 148 20.68 -18.97 10.65
C TYR A 148 20.35 -17.96 11.75
N GLY A 149 20.75 -18.22 13.00
CA GLY A 149 20.42 -17.37 14.14
C GLY A 149 20.91 -15.92 14.01
N PRO A 150 22.20 -15.68 13.70
CA PRO A 150 22.71 -14.32 13.50
C PRO A 150 22.02 -13.56 12.36
N TRP A 151 21.69 -14.26 11.27
CA TRP A 151 21.00 -13.68 10.12
C TRP A 151 19.57 -13.29 10.44
N THR A 152 18.84 -14.16 11.14
CA THR A 152 17.49 -13.88 11.62
C THR A 152 17.48 -12.65 12.55
N LEU A 153 18.39 -12.61 13.53
CA LEU A 153 18.51 -11.48 14.46
C LEU A 153 18.81 -10.18 13.72
N THR A 154 19.74 -10.22 12.76
CA THR A 154 20.08 -9.08 11.91
C THR A 154 18.88 -8.63 11.07
N THR A 155 18.15 -9.57 10.47
CA THR A 155 16.97 -9.28 9.64
C THR A 155 15.89 -8.59 10.46
N TYR A 156 15.55 -9.08 11.66
CA TYR A 156 14.54 -8.43 12.49
C TYR A 156 15.02 -7.09 13.06
N GLY A 157 16.29 -6.97 13.46
CA GLY A 157 16.88 -5.72 13.93
C GLY A 157 16.88 -4.64 12.84
N VAL A 158 17.35 -4.97 11.64
CA VAL A 158 17.33 -4.07 10.47
C VAL A 158 15.90 -3.75 10.07
N GLY A 159 15.00 -4.75 10.07
CA GLY A 159 13.59 -4.57 9.76
C GLY A 159 12.91 -3.57 10.69
N LEU A 160 13.18 -3.65 12.01
CA LEU A 160 12.65 -2.74 13.02
C LEU A 160 13.13 -1.29 12.79
N LEU A 161 14.44 -1.10 12.61
CA LEU A 161 15.03 0.22 12.36
C LEU A 161 14.51 0.83 11.06
N LEU A 162 14.39 0.02 10.01
CA LEU A 162 13.88 0.44 8.72
C LEU A 162 12.41 0.85 8.82
N ALA A 163 11.57 0.01 9.44
CA ALA A 163 10.15 0.29 9.61
C ALA A 163 9.95 1.62 10.35
N ALA A 164 10.65 1.83 11.47
CA ALA A 164 10.62 3.08 12.22
C ALA A 164 11.07 4.27 11.35
N THR A 165 12.17 4.12 10.60
CA THR A 165 12.70 5.17 9.73
C THR A 165 11.70 5.55 8.63
N VAL A 166 11.12 4.58 7.94
CA VAL A 166 10.12 4.80 6.89
C VAL A 166 8.88 5.51 7.45
N LEU A 167 8.41 5.11 8.64
CA LEU A 167 7.30 5.77 9.32
C LEU A 167 7.63 7.23 9.67
N ILE A 168 8.80 7.48 10.27
CA ILE A 168 9.26 8.84 10.62
C ILE A 168 9.38 9.73 9.38
N LEU A 169 9.87 9.20 8.25
CA LEU A 169 10.02 9.96 7.02
C LEU A 169 8.67 10.25 6.34
N LEU A 170 7.77 9.27 6.27
CA LEU A 170 6.58 9.34 5.42
C LEU A 170 5.31 9.79 6.15
N LEU A 171 5.22 9.66 7.47
CA LEU A 171 4.08 10.18 8.24
C LEU A 171 3.96 11.72 8.12
N PRO A 172 5.05 12.51 8.24
CA PRO A 172 5.00 13.98 8.11
C PRO A 172 4.90 14.46 6.66
N ALA A 173 5.23 13.62 5.67
CA ALA A 173 5.15 13.95 4.23
C ALA A 173 3.71 14.01 3.70
N ARG A 174 2.82 14.69 4.44
CA ARG A 174 1.43 14.91 4.06
C ARG A 174 1.39 15.92 2.93
N GLU A 175 1.12 15.43 1.72
CA GLU A 175 0.85 16.31 0.59
C GLU A 175 -0.35 17.21 0.92
N PRO A 176 -0.18 18.55 0.89
CA PRO A 176 -1.30 19.46 1.02
C PRO A 176 -2.34 19.10 -0.03
N ALA A 177 -3.60 18.99 0.39
CA ALA A 177 -4.68 18.87 -0.58
C ALA A 177 -4.52 20.04 -1.56
N PRO A 178 -4.59 19.82 -2.89
CA PRO A 178 -4.43 20.90 -3.85
C PRO A 178 -5.49 21.95 -3.55
N THR A 179 -5.07 23.00 -2.86
CA THR A 179 -5.87 24.16 -2.51
C THR A 179 -6.08 24.88 -3.82
N ARG A 180 -7.35 25.04 -4.19
CA ARG A 180 -7.78 25.71 -5.43
C ARG A 180 -7.43 27.21 -5.46
N HIS A 181 -6.62 27.71 -4.52
CA HIS A 181 -6.51 29.13 -4.18
C HIS A 181 -5.21 29.82 -4.57
N THR A 182 -4.41 29.26 -5.47
CA THR A 182 -3.25 29.98 -6.02
C THR A 182 -3.27 30.05 -7.54
N ALA A 183 -4.46 30.22 -8.13
CA ALA A 183 -4.53 31.24 -9.16
C ALA A 183 -4.60 32.57 -8.40
N PRO A 184 -3.66 33.51 -8.58
CA PRO A 184 -3.88 34.88 -8.16
C PRO A 184 -5.03 35.40 -9.03
N SER A 185 -6.27 35.14 -8.61
CA SER A 185 -7.44 35.83 -9.13
C SER A 185 -7.24 37.28 -8.75
N ARG A 186 -6.67 38.01 -9.71
CA ARG A 186 -6.76 39.45 -9.82
C ARG A 186 -8.22 39.79 -10.18
N GLU A 187 -9.17 39.31 -9.39
CA GLU A 187 -10.56 39.70 -9.49
C GLU A 187 -10.80 40.82 -8.46
N PRO A 188 -11.30 41.97 -8.93
CA PRO A 188 -11.55 43.13 -8.09
C PRO A 188 -12.62 42.80 -7.04
N ALA A 189 -12.46 43.39 -5.86
CA ALA A 189 -13.29 43.23 -4.68
C ALA A 189 -14.81 43.27 -4.98
N GLY A 190 -15.40 42.09 -5.21
CA GLY A 190 -16.83 41.91 -5.40
C GLY A 190 -17.28 40.70 -4.58
N GLN A 191 -17.85 40.98 -3.41
CA GLN A 191 -18.68 40.11 -2.57
C GLN A 191 -18.61 38.60 -2.87
N LEU A 192 -17.78 37.89 -2.11
CA LEU A 192 -17.90 36.44 -1.98
C LEU A 192 -19.23 36.10 -1.28
N PRO A 193 -20.04 35.17 -1.82
CA PRO A 193 -21.24 34.70 -1.15
C PRO A 193 -20.88 34.02 0.19
N PRO A 194 -21.59 34.34 1.28
CA PRO A 194 -21.33 33.75 2.59
C PRO A 194 -21.85 32.30 2.60
N GLY A 195 -20.95 31.31 2.61
CA GLY A 195 -21.37 29.91 2.80
C GLY A 195 -20.35 28.80 2.57
N GLU A 196 -19.25 29.02 1.84
CA GLU A 196 -18.28 27.95 1.60
C GLU A 196 -17.24 27.86 2.74
N HIS A 197 -17.49 26.98 3.70
CA HIS A 197 -16.52 26.61 4.74
C HIS A 197 -15.31 25.87 4.13
N PRO A 198 -14.06 26.37 4.25
CA PRO A 198 -12.88 25.83 3.55
C PRO A 198 -12.35 24.46 4.02
N GLY A 199 -13.04 23.73 4.90
CA GLY A 199 -12.48 22.59 5.63
C GLY A 199 -13.14 21.23 5.42
N GLY A 200 -14.21 21.14 4.61
CA GLY A 200 -14.99 19.91 4.49
C GLY A 200 -14.22 18.74 3.85
N PRO A 201 -14.38 17.49 4.35
CA PRO A 201 -13.88 16.31 3.66
C PRO A 201 -14.46 16.28 2.23
N ARG A 202 -13.58 16.17 1.23
CA ARG A 202 -14.02 16.10 -0.17
C ARG A 202 -14.87 14.84 -0.35
N PRO A 203 -16.07 14.92 -0.94
CA PRO A 203 -16.79 13.72 -1.34
C PRO A 203 -15.94 12.99 -2.38
N LEU A 204 -15.46 11.79 -2.04
CA LEU A 204 -14.83 10.92 -3.02
C LEU A 204 -15.73 10.77 -4.23
N GLY A 205 -15.13 10.50 -5.39
CA GLY A 205 -15.89 9.83 -6.43
C GLY A 205 -16.42 8.50 -5.90
N THR A 206 -17.64 8.13 -6.29
CA THR A 206 -18.33 6.89 -5.89
C THR A 206 -17.42 5.65 -5.96
N LEU A 207 -16.49 5.61 -6.92
CA LEU A 207 -15.51 4.53 -7.09
C LEU A 207 -14.57 4.33 -5.90
N GLY A 208 -14.15 5.39 -5.22
CA GLY A 208 -13.25 5.26 -4.07
C GLY A 208 -13.97 4.74 -2.83
N VAL A 209 -15.23 5.15 -2.64
CA VAL A 209 -16.10 4.59 -1.58
C VAL A 209 -16.39 3.12 -1.86
N LEU A 210 -16.69 2.77 -3.12
CA LEU A 210 -16.88 1.38 -3.52
C LEU A 210 -15.64 0.53 -3.21
N GLY A 211 -14.45 0.96 -3.62
CA GLY A 211 -13.20 0.25 -3.32
C GLY A 211 -12.92 0.12 -1.82
N GLY A 212 -13.19 1.18 -1.03
CA GLY A 212 -13.08 1.12 0.43
C GLY A 212 -14.09 0.18 1.08
N SER A 213 -15.34 0.19 0.61
CA SER A 213 -16.39 -0.71 1.12
C SER A 213 -16.12 -2.18 0.80
N LEU A 214 -15.55 -2.46 -0.38
CA LEU A 214 -15.14 -3.82 -0.76
C LEU A 214 -13.98 -4.31 0.09
N LEU A 215 -12.99 -3.45 0.39
CA LEU A 215 -11.93 -3.78 1.36
C LEU A 215 -12.49 -4.15 2.74
N ILE A 216 -13.47 -3.39 3.24
CA ILE A 216 -14.14 -3.69 4.51
C ILE A 216 -14.89 -5.02 4.42
N ALA A 217 -15.65 -5.26 3.34
CA ALA A 217 -16.41 -6.50 3.18
C ALA A 217 -15.50 -7.73 3.11
N LEU A 218 -14.39 -7.65 2.38
CA LEU A 218 -13.38 -8.72 2.30
C LEU A 218 -12.74 -8.97 3.67
N ALA A 219 -12.36 -7.91 4.39
CA ALA A 219 -11.79 -8.04 5.74
C ALA A 219 -12.79 -8.68 6.72
N LEU A 220 -14.06 -8.31 6.69
CA LEU A 220 -15.09 -8.88 7.55
C LEU A 220 -15.37 -10.35 7.21
N ALA A 221 -15.36 -10.71 5.93
CA ALA A 221 -15.50 -12.09 5.50
C ALA A 221 -14.32 -12.94 5.99
N ASP A 222 -13.09 -12.44 5.84
CA ASP A 222 -11.87 -13.10 6.31
C ASP A 222 -11.91 -13.31 7.84
N ILE A 223 -12.23 -12.26 8.61
CA ILE A 223 -12.41 -12.37 10.07
C ILE A 223 -13.46 -13.40 10.44
N ALA A 224 -14.61 -13.41 9.74
CA ALA A 224 -15.68 -14.37 10.03
C ALA A 224 -15.21 -15.81 9.80
N TRP A 225 -14.47 -16.08 8.72
CA TRP A 225 -13.90 -17.40 8.44
C TRP A 225 -12.80 -17.78 9.42
N THR A 226 -11.93 -16.85 9.82
CA THR A 226 -10.93 -17.10 10.86
C THR A 226 -11.60 -17.47 12.18
N LEU A 227 -12.62 -16.71 12.61
CA LEU A 227 -13.35 -16.99 13.86
C LEU A 227 -14.07 -18.34 13.82
N ASP A 228 -14.66 -18.69 12.68
CA ASP A 228 -15.34 -19.98 12.48
C ASP A 228 -14.33 -21.16 12.48
N ASN A 229 -13.17 -21.00 11.83
CA ASN A 229 -12.09 -21.97 11.87
C ASN A 229 -11.54 -22.17 13.29
N GLN A 230 -11.34 -21.09 14.06
CA GLN A 230 -10.88 -21.18 15.45
C GLN A 230 -11.95 -21.80 16.36
N ARG A 231 -13.23 -21.49 16.14
CA ARG A 231 -14.33 -22.13 16.86
C ARG A 231 -14.29 -23.64 16.68
N LEU A 232 -14.11 -24.13 15.45
CA LEU A 232 -14.04 -25.56 15.18
C LEU A 232 -12.76 -26.19 15.72
N ALA A 233 -11.61 -25.51 15.61
CA ALA A 233 -10.38 -25.97 16.23
C ALA A 233 -10.55 -26.17 17.74
N ALA A 234 -11.28 -25.26 18.41
CA ALA A 234 -11.60 -25.40 19.82
C ALA A 234 -12.62 -26.52 20.12
N GLU A 235 -13.61 -26.74 19.24
CA GLU A 235 -14.60 -27.82 19.39
C GLU A 235 -13.99 -29.21 19.28
N TYR A 236 -12.94 -29.37 18.46
CA TYR A 236 -12.19 -30.61 18.30
C TYR A 236 -10.95 -30.72 19.20
N ASP A 237 -10.80 -29.83 20.20
CA ASP A 237 -9.66 -29.79 21.12
C ASP A 237 -8.28 -29.73 20.41
N LEU A 238 -8.26 -29.13 19.21
CA LEU A 238 -7.04 -28.97 18.40
C LEU A 238 -6.26 -27.72 18.80
N LYS A 239 -6.97 -26.63 19.14
CA LYS A 239 -6.37 -25.35 19.56
C LYS A 239 -7.39 -24.52 20.34
N SER A 240 -6.98 -24.02 21.50
CA SER A 240 -7.81 -23.12 22.30
C SER A 240 -7.77 -21.67 21.79
N TRP A 241 -8.80 -20.88 22.11
CA TRP A 241 -8.81 -19.44 21.83
C TRP A 241 -7.63 -18.71 22.48
N GLY A 242 -7.23 -19.13 23.69
CA GLY A 242 -6.09 -18.56 24.39
C GLY A 242 -4.78 -18.78 23.63
N GLU A 243 -4.57 -19.99 23.10
CA GLU A 243 -3.41 -20.31 22.26
C GLU A 243 -3.43 -19.55 20.93
N TYR A 244 -4.61 -19.36 20.32
CA TYR A 244 -4.72 -18.53 19.12
C TYR A 244 -4.30 -17.08 19.39
N PHE A 245 -4.87 -16.42 20.40
CA PHE A 245 -4.50 -15.03 20.72
C PHE A 245 -3.07 -14.89 21.20
N ARG A 246 -2.56 -15.88 21.93
CA ARG A 246 -1.16 -15.90 22.34
C ARG A 246 -0.24 -16.02 21.13
N ASP A 247 -0.53 -16.91 20.20
CA ASP A 247 0.22 -17.09 18.96
C ASP A 247 0.26 -15.81 18.10
N LEU A 248 -0.83 -15.02 18.08
CA LEU A 248 -0.86 -13.72 17.42
C LEU A 248 0.13 -12.69 17.98
N VAL A 249 0.60 -12.85 19.22
CA VAL A 249 1.45 -11.87 19.94
C VAL A 249 2.83 -12.43 20.24
N ASP A 250 2.91 -13.73 20.51
CA ASP A 250 4.05 -14.45 21.02
C ASP A 250 4.31 -15.68 20.11
N PRO A 251 5.31 -15.62 19.23
CA PRO A 251 5.62 -16.72 18.31
C PRO A 251 6.30 -17.90 19.02
N SER A 252 6.70 -17.78 20.29
CA SER A 252 7.50 -18.80 21.01
C SER A 252 6.80 -20.15 21.15
N LEU A 253 5.47 -20.17 21.20
CA LEU A 253 4.71 -21.39 21.46
C LEU A 253 4.77 -22.43 20.34
N PHE A 254 4.77 -21.97 19.09
CA PHE A 254 4.53 -22.85 17.94
C PHE A 254 5.59 -22.73 16.87
N HIS A 255 6.51 -21.78 16.97
CA HIS A 255 7.41 -21.42 15.88
C HIS A 255 8.85 -21.34 16.36
N SER A 256 9.78 -21.73 15.49
CA SER A 256 11.20 -21.47 15.67
C SER A 256 11.50 -20.03 15.27
N PRO A 257 12.44 -19.32 15.94
CA PRO A 257 12.89 -18.00 15.49
C PRO A 257 13.49 -18.04 14.08
N THR A 258 14.06 -19.18 13.67
CA THR A 258 14.61 -19.38 12.31
C THR A 258 13.52 -19.44 11.24
N SER A 259 12.27 -19.65 11.66
CA SER A 259 11.11 -19.62 10.80
C SER A 259 10.68 -18.16 10.60
N LEU A 260 11.07 -17.56 9.47
CA LEU A 260 10.53 -16.27 9.03
C LEU A 260 9.00 -16.30 8.89
N THR A 261 8.43 -17.50 8.81
CA THR A 261 7.02 -17.82 8.59
C THR A 261 6.08 -17.25 9.63
N SER A 262 6.60 -16.91 10.82
CA SER A 262 5.91 -16.30 11.95
C SER A 262 4.47 -16.79 12.21
N GLY A 263 4.04 -17.96 11.76
CA GLY A 263 2.64 -18.37 11.84
C GLY A 263 1.71 -17.66 10.85
N VAL A 264 1.02 -18.50 10.08
CA VAL A 264 -0.04 -18.12 9.13
C VAL A 264 -1.08 -17.21 9.78
N TYR A 265 -1.46 -17.50 11.04
CA TYR A 265 -2.50 -16.77 11.77
C TYR A 265 -2.18 -15.29 12.00
N PHE A 266 -0.92 -14.95 12.26
CA PHE A 266 -0.52 -13.55 12.44
C PHE A 266 -0.68 -12.76 11.14
N HIS A 267 -0.25 -13.33 10.02
CA HIS A 267 -0.35 -12.68 8.72
C HIS A 267 -1.80 -12.48 8.28
N GLU A 268 -2.65 -13.50 8.46
CA GLU A 268 -4.09 -13.40 8.22
C GLU A 268 -4.72 -12.27 9.05
N ALA A 269 -4.53 -12.28 10.37
CA ALA A 269 -5.08 -11.26 11.25
C ALA A 269 -4.55 -9.85 10.91
N ALA A 270 -3.25 -9.72 10.65
CA ALA A 270 -2.63 -8.44 10.31
C ALA A 270 -3.16 -7.89 8.97
N LEU A 271 -3.36 -8.76 7.96
CA LEU A 271 -3.96 -8.37 6.69
C LEU A 271 -5.43 -7.97 6.86
N ALA A 272 -6.23 -8.77 7.58
CA ALA A 272 -7.63 -8.48 7.83
C ALA A 272 -7.82 -7.12 8.53
N VAL A 273 -7.09 -6.89 9.62
CA VAL A 273 -7.13 -5.62 10.36
C VAL A 273 -6.65 -4.46 9.49
N SER A 274 -5.57 -4.65 8.72
CA SER A 274 -5.06 -3.62 7.82
C SER A 274 -6.08 -3.26 6.73
N MET A 275 -6.73 -4.26 6.11
CA MET A 275 -7.77 -4.05 5.11
C MET A 275 -8.98 -3.32 5.68
N LEU A 276 -9.40 -3.67 6.91
CA LEU A 276 -10.49 -2.98 7.60
C LEU A 276 -10.15 -1.51 7.85
N VAL A 277 -8.99 -1.22 8.45
CA VAL A 277 -8.54 0.15 8.76
C VAL A 277 -8.37 0.96 7.48
N VAL A 278 -7.68 0.42 6.47
CA VAL A 278 -7.45 1.10 5.20
C VAL A 278 -8.76 1.28 4.41
N GLY A 279 -9.67 0.32 4.47
CA GLY A 279 -11.01 0.41 3.89
C GLY A 279 -11.82 1.55 4.51
N VAL A 280 -11.82 1.69 5.84
CA VAL A 280 -12.43 2.83 6.53
C VAL A 280 -11.77 4.15 6.09
N LEU A 281 -10.44 4.22 6.05
CA LEU A 281 -9.72 5.41 5.58
C LEU A 281 -10.04 5.75 4.11
N ALA A 282 -10.25 4.75 3.27
CA ALA A 282 -10.65 4.91 1.88
C ALA A 282 -12.07 5.47 1.76
N CYS A 283 -13.03 4.96 2.53
CA CYS A 283 -14.38 5.51 2.63
C CYS A 283 -14.39 6.96 3.12
N LEU A 284 -13.46 7.32 4.01
CA LEU A 284 -13.27 8.70 4.51
C LEU A 284 -12.49 9.61 3.56
N GLY A 285 -12.04 9.10 2.40
CA GLY A 285 -11.41 9.92 1.36
C GLY A 285 -9.97 10.29 1.63
N ARG A 286 -9.29 9.52 2.50
CA ARG A 286 -7.89 9.76 2.81
C ARG A 286 -7.02 9.36 1.61
N PRO A 287 -6.19 10.26 1.07
CA PRO A 287 -5.39 9.97 -0.14
C PRO A 287 -4.38 8.84 0.07
N VAL A 288 -3.91 8.67 1.31
CA VAL A 288 -2.98 7.59 1.71
C VAL A 288 -3.63 6.21 1.56
N ALA A 289 -4.95 6.11 1.74
CA ALA A 289 -5.66 4.83 1.70
C ALA A 289 -5.63 4.18 0.32
N ARG A 290 -5.52 4.96 -0.76
CA ARG A 290 -5.44 4.41 -2.12
C ARG A 290 -4.20 3.55 -2.32
N GLY A 291 -3.04 4.06 -1.90
CA GLY A 291 -1.78 3.32 -2.01
C GLY A 291 -1.75 2.10 -1.13
N ALA A 292 -2.13 2.26 0.14
CA ALA A 292 -2.20 1.16 1.09
C ALA A 292 -3.19 0.09 0.62
N GLY A 293 -4.36 0.50 0.16
CA GLY A 293 -5.42 -0.40 -0.30
C GLY A 293 -5.01 -1.18 -1.54
N LEU A 294 -4.36 -0.56 -2.52
CA LEU A 294 -3.85 -1.27 -3.69
C LEU A 294 -2.77 -2.30 -3.32
N THR A 295 -1.87 -1.97 -2.38
CA THR A 295 -0.88 -2.92 -1.88
C THR A 295 -1.55 -4.10 -1.18
N LEU A 296 -2.48 -3.85 -0.26
CA LEU A 296 -3.20 -4.91 0.46
C LEU A 296 -4.07 -5.77 -0.47
N LEU A 297 -4.75 -5.18 -1.45
CA LEU A 297 -5.54 -5.92 -2.43
C LEU A 297 -4.68 -6.80 -3.33
N ALA A 298 -3.49 -6.33 -3.73
CA ALA A 298 -2.56 -7.14 -4.52
C ALA A 298 -2.03 -8.32 -3.70
N MET A 299 -1.71 -8.09 -2.42
CA MET A 299 -1.33 -9.11 -1.45
C MET A 299 -2.45 -10.15 -1.28
N ALA A 300 -3.67 -9.70 -0.95
CA ALA A 300 -4.84 -10.56 -0.81
C ALA A 300 -5.16 -11.35 -2.08
N ALA A 301 -5.05 -10.73 -3.27
CA ALA A 301 -5.28 -11.40 -4.54
C ALA A 301 -4.29 -12.53 -4.81
N TYR A 302 -3.03 -12.38 -4.41
CA TYR A 302 -2.05 -13.46 -4.51
C TYR A 302 -2.39 -14.64 -3.60
N LEU A 303 -2.76 -14.37 -2.35
CA LEU A 303 -3.13 -15.41 -1.39
C LEU A 303 -4.41 -16.12 -1.81
N GLU A 304 -5.44 -15.37 -2.23
CA GLU A 304 -6.69 -15.93 -2.73
C GLU A 304 -6.48 -16.77 -3.98
N TYR A 305 -5.65 -16.30 -4.93
CA TYR A 305 -5.27 -17.12 -6.08
C TYR A 305 -4.70 -18.48 -5.65
N ARG A 306 -3.79 -18.50 -4.68
CA ARG A 306 -3.22 -19.74 -4.17
C ARG A 306 -4.25 -20.63 -3.50
N THR A 307 -5.13 -20.07 -2.68
CA THR A 307 -6.22 -20.81 -2.02
C THR A 307 -7.16 -21.43 -3.04
N VAL A 308 -7.56 -20.66 -4.06
CA VAL A 308 -8.38 -21.14 -5.18
C VAL A 308 -7.67 -22.29 -5.90
N VAL A 309 -6.42 -22.10 -6.34
CA VAL A 309 -5.69 -23.14 -7.06
C VAL A 309 -5.56 -24.41 -6.22
N LEU A 310 -5.23 -24.28 -4.93
CA LEU A 310 -5.10 -25.41 -4.01
C LEU A 310 -6.42 -26.19 -3.93
N THR A 311 -7.52 -25.50 -3.65
CA THR A 311 -8.87 -26.09 -3.55
C THR A 311 -9.25 -26.81 -4.84
N PHE A 312 -9.05 -26.17 -5.99
CA PHE A 312 -9.39 -26.77 -7.29
C PHE A 312 -8.51 -27.97 -7.65
N ARG A 313 -7.25 -27.98 -7.23
CA ARG A 313 -6.28 -29.05 -7.53
C ARG A 313 -6.42 -30.26 -6.62
N VAL A 314 -6.71 -30.06 -5.34
CA VAL A 314 -6.94 -31.16 -4.38
C VAL A 314 -8.21 -31.94 -4.75
N GLY A 315 -9.20 -31.28 -5.37
CA GLY A 315 -10.33 -31.95 -6.01
C GLY A 315 -11.36 -32.57 -5.06
N ASP A 316 -11.24 -32.35 -3.75
CA ASP A 316 -12.21 -32.82 -2.75
C ASP A 316 -13.41 -31.87 -2.65
N TRP A 317 -14.22 -31.84 -3.71
CA TRP A 317 -15.39 -30.96 -3.82
C TRP A 317 -16.55 -31.39 -2.93
N SER A 318 -16.61 -32.66 -2.53
CA SER A 318 -17.67 -33.17 -1.66
C SER A 318 -17.72 -32.41 -0.34
N ALA A 319 -16.56 -32.11 0.27
CA ALA A 319 -16.50 -31.31 1.50
C ALA A 319 -17.16 -29.92 1.36
N TYR A 320 -17.13 -29.35 0.15
CA TYR A 320 -17.73 -28.05 -0.15
C TYR A 320 -19.23 -28.14 -0.48
N VAL A 321 -19.67 -29.16 -1.19
CA VAL A 321 -21.07 -29.25 -1.66
C VAL A 321 -21.98 -29.94 -0.63
N ASP A 322 -21.45 -30.86 0.16
CA ASP A 322 -22.25 -31.68 1.08
C ASP A 322 -22.59 -30.96 2.40
N SER A 323 -22.02 -29.78 2.64
CA SER A 323 -22.27 -28.99 3.84
C SER A 323 -22.61 -27.54 3.51
N THR A 324 -23.56 -26.95 4.26
CA THR A 324 -23.91 -25.52 4.15
C THR A 324 -22.69 -24.62 4.36
N ARG A 325 -21.84 -25.00 5.31
CA ARG A 325 -20.58 -24.32 5.60
C ARG A 325 -19.63 -24.35 4.41
N GLY A 326 -19.38 -25.54 3.85
CA GLY A 326 -18.55 -25.71 2.68
C GLY A 326 -19.07 -24.93 1.47
N THR A 327 -20.39 -24.88 1.30
CA THR A 327 -21.03 -24.15 0.20
C THR A 327 -20.84 -22.64 0.37
N LEU A 328 -20.97 -22.12 1.59
CA LEU A 328 -20.69 -20.73 1.92
C LEU A 328 -19.21 -20.38 1.69
N MET A 329 -18.29 -21.28 2.04
CA MET A 329 -16.85 -21.10 1.84
C MET A 329 -16.52 -21.01 0.34
N LEU A 330 -17.06 -21.94 -0.45
CA LEU A 330 -16.92 -21.94 -1.90
C LEU A 330 -17.49 -20.66 -2.53
N LEU A 331 -18.68 -20.24 -2.12
CA LEU A 331 -19.30 -19.02 -2.62
C LEU A 331 -18.50 -17.77 -2.25
N THR A 332 -17.96 -17.71 -1.03
CA THR A 332 -17.08 -16.60 -0.61
C THR A 332 -15.83 -16.55 -1.48
N MET A 333 -15.18 -17.69 -1.72
CA MET A 333 -13.99 -17.80 -2.57
C MET A 333 -14.28 -17.40 -4.03
N LEU A 334 -15.43 -17.80 -4.58
CA LEU A 334 -15.83 -17.43 -5.94
C LEU A 334 -16.16 -15.93 -6.08
N LEU A 335 -16.69 -15.31 -5.03
CA LEU A 335 -17.04 -13.89 -5.01
C LEU A 335 -15.86 -12.99 -4.62
N SER A 336 -14.85 -13.49 -3.89
CA SER A 336 -13.71 -12.69 -3.45
C SER A 336 -12.84 -12.24 -4.62
N VAL A 337 -12.59 -13.11 -5.61
CA VAL A 337 -11.80 -12.78 -6.82
C VAL A 337 -12.38 -11.59 -7.60
N PRO A 338 -13.65 -11.60 -8.06
CA PRO A 338 -14.23 -10.44 -8.75
C PRO A 338 -14.32 -9.21 -7.83
N ALA A 339 -14.61 -9.39 -6.53
CA ALA A 339 -14.62 -8.28 -5.58
C ALA A 339 -13.25 -7.59 -5.45
N LEU A 340 -12.17 -8.37 -5.38
CA LEU A 340 -10.79 -7.88 -5.37
C LEU A 340 -10.47 -7.08 -6.63
N LEU A 341 -10.83 -7.61 -7.81
CA LEU A 341 -10.63 -6.90 -9.08
C LEU A 341 -11.40 -5.57 -9.10
N ILE A 342 -12.69 -5.58 -8.74
CA ILE A 342 -13.51 -4.36 -8.67
C ILE A 342 -12.90 -3.35 -7.68
N ALA A 343 -12.40 -3.81 -6.54
CA ALA A 343 -11.74 -2.94 -5.55
C ALA A 343 -10.44 -2.34 -6.09
N ILE A 344 -9.61 -3.13 -6.78
CA ILE A 344 -8.37 -2.68 -7.45
C ILE A 344 -8.71 -1.63 -8.51
N PHE A 345 -9.71 -1.88 -9.36
CA PHE A 345 -10.15 -0.91 -10.36
C PHE A 345 -10.73 0.35 -9.71
N GLY A 346 -11.58 0.20 -8.69
CA GLY A 346 -12.19 1.31 -7.96
C GLY A 346 -11.14 2.26 -7.37
N LEU A 347 -10.18 1.72 -6.61
CA LEU A 347 -9.08 2.50 -6.03
C LEU A 347 -8.07 2.96 -7.09
N GLY A 348 -7.80 2.13 -8.10
CA GLY A 348 -6.85 2.39 -9.18
C GLY A 348 -7.27 3.54 -10.08
N PHE A 349 -8.57 3.72 -10.34
CA PHE A 349 -9.09 4.71 -11.30
C PHE A 349 -9.86 5.88 -10.67
N ALA A 350 -10.18 5.85 -9.36
CA ALA A 350 -10.90 6.93 -8.68
C ALA A 350 -10.28 8.34 -8.83
N GLY A 351 -8.98 8.43 -9.09
CA GLY A 351 -8.28 9.71 -9.30
C GLY A 351 -8.38 10.30 -10.71
N SER A 352 -8.70 9.49 -11.73
CA SER A 352 -8.64 9.90 -13.14
C SER A 352 -9.94 10.51 -13.66
N ALA A 353 -11.08 10.21 -13.01
CA ALA A 353 -12.41 10.58 -13.51
C ALA A 353 -12.80 12.07 -13.31
N ARG A 354 -11.98 12.87 -12.59
CA ARG A 354 -12.25 14.30 -12.32
C ARG A 354 -11.07 15.19 -12.71
N ALA A 355 -10.42 14.95 -13.85
CA ALA A 355 -9.86 16.11 -14.54
C ALA A 355 -11.08 16.94 -14.95
N PRO A 356 -11.33 18.14 -14.36
CA PRO A 356 -12.39 19.00 -14.89
C PRO A 356 -12.09 19.10 -16.38
N ARG A 357 -13.07 18.78 -17.24
CA ARG A 357 -13.00 19.17 -18.65
C ARG A 357 -12.53 20.61 -18.59
N ARG A 358 -11.31 20.88 -19.05
CA ARG A 358 -10.84 22.25 -19.17
C ARG A 358 -11.96 22.89 -19.95
N GLN A 359 -12.76 23.74 -19.30
CA GLN A 359 -13.65 24.59 -20.06
C GLN A 359 -12.71 25.23 -21.08
N PRO A 360 -13.00 25.11 -22.39
CA PRO A 360 -12.19 25.80 -23.37
C PRO A 360 -12.04 27.23 -22.85
N PRO A 361 -10.81 27.80 -22.85
CA PRO A 361 -10.60 29.13 -22.33
C PRO A 361 -11.72 30.02 -22.87
N PRO A 362 -12.39 30.82 -22.02
CA PRO A 362 -13.49 31.65 -22.48
C PRO A 362 -13.03 32.32 -23.77
N ALA A 363 -13.81 32.14 -24.84
CA ALA A 363 -13.46 32.69 -26.14
C ALA A 363 -13.07 34.15 -25.90
N TRP A 364 -11.87 34.53 -26.36
CA TRP A 364 -11.36 35.88 -26.18
C TRP A 364 -12.49 36.87 -26.45
N PRO A 365 -12.73 37.86 -25.58
CA PRO A 365 -13.76 38.85 -25.84
C PRO A 365 -13.50 39.39 -27.24
N HIS A 366 -14.45 39.16 -28.14
CA HIS A 366 -14.37 39.70 -29.49
C HIS A 366 -14.18 41.22 -29.32
N PRO A 367 -13.17 41.83 -29.97
CA PRO A 367 -13.03 43.28 -29.94
C PRO A 367 -14.37 43.88 -30.36
N GLY A 368 -14.93 44.73 -29.50
CA GLY A 368 -16.19 45.39 -29.78
C GLY A 368 -16.12 46.11 -31.14
N PRO A 369 -17.25 46.24 -31.85
CA PRO A 369 -17.27 46.96 -33.12
C PRO A 369 -16.66 48.36 -32.92
N PRO A 370 -15.80 48.83 -33.86
CA PRO A 370 -15.23 50.16 -33.77
C PRO A 370 -16.36 51.21 -33.72
N PRO A 371 -16.20 52.29 -32.95
CA PRO A 371 -17.19 53.37 -32.91
C PRO A 371 -17.36 53.95 -34.31
N PHE A 372 -18.61 54.04 -34.78
CA PHE A 372 -18.92 54.71 -36.04
C PHE A 372 -18.62 56.21 -35.92
N PRO A 373 -17.94 56.82 -36.90
CA PRO A 373 -17.79 58.27 -36.94
C PRO A 373 -19.15 58.92 -37.25
N HIS A 374 -19.54 59.88 -36.41
CA HIS A 374 -20.71 60.75 -36.60
C HIS A 374 -20.34 62.02 -37.35
#